data_AF-W4K551-F1
#
_entry.id   AF-W4K551-F1
#
_cell.length_a   1.000
_cell.length_b   1.000
_cell.length_c   1.000
_cell.angle_alpha   90.00
_cell.angle_beta   90.00
_cell.angle_gamma   90.00
#
_symmetry.space_group_name_H-M   'P 1'
#
loop_
_entity.id
_entity.type
_entity.pdbx_description
1 polymer ?
#
loop_
_entity_poly.entity_id
_entity_poly.type
_entity_poly.pdbx_seq_one_letter_code
_entity_poly.pdbx_strand_id
1 'polypeptide(L)' 'IPRPLNCFMLYRAEKLAEWRNTQPDHDRKPARVANEWRNEPDHVKEKFHRMAQEVAARHALEHPNYRYRPTKRSERKPR' A
#
# COMPACT_ATOMS: atom_id res chain seq x y z
N ILE A 1 -4.42 -7.17 -13.89
CA ILE A 1 -5.08 -6.59 -12.69
C ILE A 1 -4.01 -6.45 -11.60
N PRO A 2 -3.76 -5.22 -11.09
CA PRO A 2 -2.82 -5.01 -9.99
C PRO A 2 -3.30 -5.74 -8.72
N ARG A 3 -2.41 -5.89 -7.74
CA ARG A 3 -2.79 -6.51 -6.46
C ARG A 3 -3.69 -5.55 -5.67
N PRO A 4 -4.71 -6.05 -4.92
CA PRO A 4 -5.41 -5.21 -3.96
C PRO A 4 -4.39 -4.64 -2.96
N LEU A 5 -4.54 -3.35 -2.62
CA LEU A 5 -3.66 -2.69 -1.67
C LEU A 5 -3.93 -3.23 -0.26
N ASN A 6 -2.86 -3.50 0.49
CA ASN A 6 -2.97 -3.84 1.92
C ASN A 6 -3.06 -2.56 2.78
N CYS A 7 -3.32 -2.73 4.08
CA CYS A 7 -3.48 -1.63 5.03
C CYS A 7 -2.30 -0.65 5.03
N PHE A 8 -1.06 -1.16 5.05
CA PHE A 8 0.15 -0.35 5.01
C PHE A 8 0.32 0.40 3.68
N MET A 9 -0.04 -0.20 2.55
CA MET A 9 0.06 0.44 1.24
C MET A 9 -0.96 1.57 1.10
N LEU A 10 -2.15 1.44 1.68
CA LEU A 10 -3.14 2.52 1.77
C LEU A 10 -2.59 3.67 2.63
N TYR A 11 -2.11 3.36 3.83
CA TYR A 11 -1.48 4.33 4.73
C TYR A 11 -0.33 5.10 4.06
N ARG A 12 0.57 4.36 3.40
CA ARG A 12 1.71 4.94 2.71
C ARG A 12 1.29 5.86 1.55
N ALA A 13 0.23 5.52 0.83
CA ALA A 13 -0.27 6.36 -0.25
C ALA A 13 -0.77 7.71 0.28
N GLU A 14 -1.51 7.72 1.38
CA GLU A 14 -1.96 8.96 2.03
C GLU A 14 -0.78 9.79 2.53
N LYS A 15 0.15 9.19 3.28
CA LYS A 15 1.34 9.90 3.80
C LYS A 15 2.22 10.47 2.71
N LEU A 16 2.41 9.73 1.62
CA LEU A 16 3.17 10.25 0.47
C LEU A 16 2.45 11.40 -0.23
N ALA A 17 1.11 11.39 -0.28
CA ALA A 17 0.33 12.49 -0.82
C ALA A 17 0.43 13.75 0.06
N GLU A 18 0.32 13.59 1.39
CA GLU A 18 0.54 14.67 2.36
C GLU A 18 1.94 15.27 2.21
N TRP A 19 2.97 14.42 2.11
CA TRP A 19 4.35 14.88 1.99
C TRP A 19 4.72 15.42 0.62
N ARG A 20 4.02 15.04 -0.44
CA ARG A 20 4.20 15.66 -1.75
C ARG A 20 3.87 17.15 -1.70
N ASN A 21 2.96 17.55 -0.81
CA ASN A 21 2.60 18.96 -0.64
C ASN A 21 3.58 19.73 0.26
N THR A 22 4.25 19.04 1.20
CA THR A 22 5.05 19.70 2.25
C THR A 22 6.56 19.59 2.08
N GLN A 23 7.09 18.54 1.43
CA GLN A 23 8.53 18.32 1.28
C GLN A 23 8.89 17.76 -0.11
N PRO A 24 9.70 18.45 -0.93
CA PRO A 24 10.14 17.94 -2.23
C PRO A 24 11.22 16.85 -2.15
N ASP A 25 11.77 16.53 -0.97
CA ASP A 25 12.79 15.48 -0.82
C ASP A 25 12.15 14.08 -0.86
N HIS A 26 12.24 13.40 -2.00
CA HIS A 26 11.52 12.14 -2.24
C HIS A 26 12.23 10.88 -1.72
N ASP A 27 13.56 10.90 -1.57
CA ASP A 27 14.37 9.70 -1.35
C ASP A 27 14.14 9.02 0.01
N ARG A 28 13.97 9.80 1.08
CA ARG A 28 13.86 9.25 2.44
C ARG A 28 12.43 8.95 2.91
N LYS A 29 11.43 9.29 2.09
CA LYS A 29 10.02 9.14 2.44
C LYS A 29 9.61 7.69 2.79
N PRO A 30 9.98 6.64 2.03
CA PRO A 30 9.47 5.29 2.29
C PRO A 30 9.87 4.74 3.66
N ALA A 31 11.11 5.00 4.09
CA ALA A 31 11.62 4.54 5.37
C ALA A 31 10.97 5.29 6.54
N ARG A 32 10.73 6.60 6.39
CA ARG A 32 10.05 7.41 7.41
C ARG A 32 8.61 6.94 7.63
N VAL A 33 7.84 6.69 6.56
CA VAL A 33 6.45 6.18 6.68
C VAL A 33 6.41 4.84 7.39
N ALA A 34 7.37 3.94 7.11
CA ALA A 34 7.43 2.64 7.77
C ALA A 34 7.70 2.76 9.28
N ASN A 35 8.52 3.72 9.69
CA ASN A 35 8.74 4.01 11.11
C ASN A 35 7.50 4.65 11.76
N GLU A 36 6.86 5.59 11.08
CA GLU A 36 5.65 6.25 11.54
C GLU A 36 4.52 5.22 11.76
N TRP A 37 4.29 4.33 10.79
CA TRP A 37 3.32 3.24 10.91
C TRP A 37 3.54 2.34 12.14
N ARG A 38 4.79 2.07 12.52
CA ARG A 38 5.08 1.26 13.73
C ARG A 38 4.66 2.00 15.00
N ASN A 39 4.87 3.30 15.06
CA ASN A 39 4.56 4.15 16.20
C ASN A 39 3.09 4.62 16.23
N GLU A 40 2.37 4.48 15.12
CA GLU A 40 0.97 4.89 15.00
C GLU A 40 0.06 4.08 15.93
N PRO A 41 -0.98 4.71 16.52
CA PRO A 41 -1.86 4.05 17.48
C PRO A 41 -2.75 3.00 16.81
N ASP A 42 -3.16 2.00 17.60
CA ASP A 42 -3.93 0.85 17.11
C ASP A 42 -5.24 1.23 16.41
N HIS A 43 -5.92 2.28 16.85
CA HIS A 43 -7.15 2.74 16.20
C HIS A 43 -6.92 3.19 14.75
N VAL A 44 -5.75 3.78 14.45
CA VAL A 44 -5.38 4.14 13.08
C VAL A 44 -5.12 2.87 12.28
N LYS A 45 -4.35 1.94 12.83
CA LYS A 45 -4.06 0.66 12.18
C LYS A 45 -5.34 -0.11 11.85
N GLU A 46 -6.27 -0.18 12.81
CA GLU A 46 -7.57 -0.83 12.64
C GLU A 46 -8.39 -0.20 11.52
N LYS A 47 -8.45 1.13 11.44
CA LYS A 47 -9.11 1.85 10.34
C LYS A 47 -8.56 1.40 8.97
N PHE A 48 -7.24 1.35 8.81
CA PHE A 48 -6.61 0.91 7.56
C PHE A 48 -6.76 -0.59 7.31
N HIS A 49 -6.84 -1.42 8.36
CA HIS A 49 -7.15 -2.83 8.25
C HIS A 49 -8.57 -3.05 7.70
N ARG A 50 -9.56 -2.33 8.22
CA ARG A 50 -10.94 -2.38 7.71
C ARG A 50 -11.01 -1.92 6.25
N MET A 51 -10.38 -0.79 5.92
CA MET A 51 -10.34 -0.32 4.53
C MET A 51 -9.66 -1.32 3.58
N ALA A 52 -8.59 -1.99 4.03
CA ALA A 52 -7.92 -3.02 3.23
C ALA A 52 -8.80 -4.25 3.01
N GLN A 53 -9.59 -4.65 4.01
CA GLN A 53 -10.58 -5.73 3.88
C GLN A 53 -11.67 -5.34 2.88
N GLU A 54 -12.18 -4.11 2.92
CA GLU A 54 -13.17 -3.61 1.97
C GLU A 54 -12.61 -3.58 0.53
N VAL A 55 -11.38 -3.10 0.35
CA VAL A 55 -10.71 -3.12 -0.95
C VAL A 55 -10.49 -4.54 -1.46
N ALA A 56 -10.09 -5.47 -0.59
CA ALA A 56 -9.91 -6.87 -0.95
C ALA A 56 -11.25 -7.53 -1.33
N ALA A 57 -12.31 -7.28 -0.57
CA ALA A 57 -13.66 -7.78 -0.85
C ALA A 57 -14.19 -7.23 -2.18
N ARG A 58 -14.11 -5.92 -2.38
CA ARG A 58 -14.51 -5.26 -3.64
C ARG A 58 -13.71 -5.82 -4.82
N HIS A 59 -12.40 -5.97 -4.67
CA HIS A 59 -11.57 -6.57 -5.71
C HIS A 59 -11.95 -8.02 -6.01
N ALA A 60 -12.31 -8.81 -5.00
CA ALA A 60 -12.77 -10.19 -5.20
C ALA A 60 -14.10 -10.25 -5.96
N LEU A 61 -15.01 -9.30 -5.70
CA LEU A 61 -16.29 -9.17 -6.40
C LEU A 61 -16.11 -8.69 -7.85
N GLU A 62 -15.29 -7.66 -8.07
CA GLU A 62 -15.01 -7.12 -9.42
C GLU A 62 -14.19 -8.08 -10.27
N HIS A 63 -13.35 -8.90 -9.62
CA HIS A 63 -12.42 -9.79 -10.29
C HIS A 63 -12.46 -11.20 -9.69
N PRO A 64 -13.55 -11.95 -9.92
CA PRO A 64 -13.73 -13.31 -9.38
C PRO A 64 -12.68 -14.29 -9.93
N ASN A 65 -12.14 -14.03 -11.13
CA ASN A 65 -11.06 -14.83 -11.75
C ASN A 65 -9.65 -14.33 -11.40
N TYR A 66 -9.52 -13.37 -10.48
CA TYR A 66 -8.21 -12.87 -10.08
C TYR A 66 -7.41 -13.95 -9.34
N ARG A 67 -6.19 -14.23 -9.85
CA ARG A 67 -5.24 -15.10 -9.18
C ARG A 67 -3.89 -14.41 -9.07
N TYR A 68 -3.34 -14.38 -7.87
CA TYR A 68 -2.02 -13.84 -7.64
C TYR A 68 -0.95 -14.69 -8.36
N ARG A 69 -0.23 -14.08 -9.29
CA ARG A 69 0.88 -14.69 -10.05
C ARG A 69 2.15 -13.84 -9.88
N PRO A 70 3.06 -14.19 -8.96
CA PRO A 70 4.32 -13.46 -8.81
C PRO A 70 5.22 -13.65 -10.05
N THR A 71 5.71 -12.56 -10.64
CA THR A 71 6.72 -12.61 -11.70
C THR A 71 8.07 -13.04 -11.11
N LYS A 72 8.70 -14.06 -11.70
CA LYS A 72 10.04 -14.51 -11.30
C LYS A 72 11.07 -13.43 -11.59
N ARG A 73 12.11 -13.35 -10.74
CA ARG A 73 13.18 -12.34 -10.87
C ARG A 73 13.88 -12.39 -12.24
N SER A 74 14.01 -13.58 -12.82
CA SER A 74 14.59 -13.82 -14.15
C SER A 74 13.80 -13.24 -15.32
N GLU A 75 12.51 -12.93 -15.14
CA GLU A 75 11.64 -12.39 -16.19
C GLU A 75 11.41 -10.88 -16.08
N ARG A 76 12.08 -10.21 -15.12
CA ARG A 76 12.03 -8.76 -15.00
C ARG A 76 12.94 -8.16 -16.08
N LYS A 77 12.35 -7.45 -17.05
CA LYS A 77 13.12 -6.62 -17.99
C LYS A 77 14.04 -5.68 -17.19
N PRO A 78 15.34 -5.60 -17.51
CA PRO A 78 16.20 -4.59 -16.92
C PRO A 78 15.61 -3.21 -17.23
N ARG A 79 15.64 -2.32 -16.23
CA ARG A 79 15.16 -0.94 -16.35
C ARG A 79 16.16 -0.09 -17.09
#